data_AF-A0A7L3MPV1-F1
#
_entry.id   AF-A0A7L3MPV1-F1
#
_cell.length_a   1.000
_cell.length_b   1.000
_cell.length_c   1.000
_cell.angle_alpha   90.00
_cell.angle_beta   90.00
_cell.angle_gamma   90.00
#
_symmetry.space_group_name_H-M   'P 1'
#
loop_
_entity.id
_entity.type
_entity.pdbx_description
1 polymer ?
#
loop_
_entity_poly.entity_id
_entity_poly.type
_entity_poly.pdbx_seq_one_letter_code
_entity_poly.pdbx_strand_id
1 'polypeptide(L)'
;GFLEDGILVQDVSWTRRRYLGSRTFPWDVMAVLPTELLCLLPGLPRVPGVPAARANRCLRVPRLFEAFDRCETRTGWPNVFRMAKLMLYLLLGIHWHGCLYFALSAHLGLGADPWVCPAFTRLLRLYLHSFYFSTLVLAMVGDTPAPRREEEFLFLTAGFLLAVLGFATITGSISTVIVNLSTAASAFYPDAGPVRRYLRAWGVGGRLQGRVERWHQHLRAQRKLPAEREGLQHLPRGLRAEVAASVHLAALRRVGLFRSWEHGVLRQLVLRLRPQVFGPGEFVCRRGDVGREMYFIREGRLAVVAEDGVTQLAVLGEGLYFGEISLINIKGNTAGNRRTANILSIGYSDLFCLGKEDLAEVLAEFPCARAAMEAKGRELLLHMGRLDTGAEAAALAAEAEVEQRLQGLEAALEGLQTRAARLLAQLEASALRTALRVQRLEGRLR
;
A
#
# COMPACT_ATOMS: atom_id res chain seq x y z
N GLY A 1 -22.28 19.13 -2.65
CA GLY A 1 -21.96 18.78 -1.26
C GLY A 1 -20.56 19.22 -0.93
N PHE A 2 -20.26 19.37 0.35
CA PHE A 2 -18.94 19.65 0.88
C PHE A 2 -18.61 18.64 1.98
N LEU A 3 -17.33 18.54 2.35
CA LEU A 3 -16.91 17.68 3.44
C LEU A 3 -17.01 18.44 4.75
N GLU A 4 -17.71 17.87 5.72
CA GLU A 4 -17.72 18.29 7.12
C GLU A 4 -17.54 17.04 7.99
N ASP A 5 -16.63 17.10 8.96
CA ASP A 5 -16.24 15.96 9.80
C ASP A 5 -15.86 14.69 9.00
N GLY A 6 -15.34 14.88 7.78
CA GLY A 6 -14.99 13.80 6.86
C GLY A 6 -16.17 13.14 6.14
N ILE A 7 -17.40 13.60 6.37
CA ILE A 7 -18.63 13.11 5.73
C ILE A 7 -19.04 14.08 4.63
N LEU A 8 -19.45 13.54 3.48
CA LEU A 8 -19.98 14.34 2.37
C LEU A 8 -21.40 14.80 2.71
N VAL A 9 -21.55 16.05 3.13
CA VAL A 9 -22.86 16.66 3.36
C VAL A 9 -23.52 16.95 2.01
N GLN A 10 -24.69 16.36 1.79
CA GLN A 10 -25.48 16.53 0.56
C GLN A 10 -26.72 17.42 0.75
N ASP A 11 -26.97 17.93 1.96
CA ASP A 11 -28.10 18.83 2.22
C ASP A 11 -27.98 20.11 1.37
N VAL A 12 -29.05 20.38 0.61
CA VAL A 12 -29.16 21.50 -0.32
C VAL A 12 -29.12 22.84 0.41
N SER A 13 -29.81 22.95 1.56
CA SER A 13 -29.94 24.19 2.32
C SER A 13 -28.59 24.66 2.85
N TRP A 14 -27.83 23.71 3.37
CA TRP A 14 -26.51 23.88 3.93
C TRP A 14 -25.46 24.17 2.86
N THR A 15 -25.49 23.38 1.77
CA THR A 15 -24.62 23.62 0.61
C THR A 15 -24.84 25.02 0.04
N ARG A 16 -26.09 25.49 -0.04
CA ARG A 16 -26.43 26.84 -0.53
C ARG A 16 -25.86 27.94 0.36
N ARG A 17 -26.05 27.87 1.68
CA ARG A 17 -25.52 28.89 2.62
C ARG A 17 -24.00 28.98 2.52
N ARG A 18 -23.33 27.82 2.51
CA ARG A 18 -21.88 27.74 2.39
C ARG A 18 -21.36 28.30 1.06
N TYR A 19 -22.05 28.00 -0.04
CA TYR A 19 -21.70 28.50 -1.37
C TYR A 19 -21.88 30.01 -1.49
N LEU A 20 -23.01 30.56 -1.01
CA LEU A 20 -23.26 32.00 -1.04
C LEU A 20 -22.27 32.81 -0.19
N GLY A 21 -21.78 32.23 0.92
CA GLY A 21 -20.72 32.84 1.73
C GLY A 21 -19.30 32.63 1.18
N SER A 22 -19.13 31.88 0.09
CA SER A 22 -17.83 31.59 -0.51
C SER A 22 -17.37 32.71 -1.43
N ARG A 23 -16.06 32.99 -1.46
CA ARG A 23 -15.45 33.93 -2.41
C ARG A 23 -15.59 33.50 -3.87
N THR A 24 -15.98 32.24 -4.14
CA THR A 24 -16.21 31.71 -5.49
C THR A 24 -17.52 32.20 -6.11
N PHE A 25 -18.53 32.49 -5.30
CA PHE A 25 -19.85 32.94 -5.77
C PHE A 25 -19.81 34.17 -6.70
N PRO A 26 -19.15 35.29 -6.35
CA PRO A 26 -19.10 36.46 -7.25
C PRO A 26 -18.42 36.17 -8.58
N TRP A 27 -17.35 35.37 -8.60
CA TRP A 27 -16.68 34.95 -9.84
C TRP A 27 -17.61 34.16 -10.75
N ASP A 28 -18.41 33.26 -10.17
CA ASP A 28 -19.37 32.45 -10.92
C ASP A 28 -20.50 33.30 -11.50
N VAL A 29 -20.97 34.31 -10.76
CA VAL A 29 -21.97 35.27 -11.23
C VAL A 29 -21.40 36.06 -12.42
N MET A 30 -20.19 36.62 -12.29
CA MET A 30 -19.53 37.36 -13.38
C MET A 30 -19.34 36.52 -14.65
N ALA A 31 -19.09 35.21 -14.48
CA ALA A 31 -18.91 34.26 -15.58
C ALA A 31 -20.22 33.84 -16.30
N VAL A 32 -21.38 34.21 -15.75
CA VAL A 32 -22.71 33.92 -16.31
C VAL A 32 -23.33 35.18 -16.92
N LEU A 33 -22.86 36.38 -16.53
CA LEU A 33 -23.42 37.65 -17.02
C LEU A 33 -23.42 37.72 -18.56
N PRO A 34 -24.55 38.04 -19.20
CA PRO A 34 -24.65 38.17 -20.65
C PRO A 34 -24.09 39.53 -21.11
N THR A 35 -22.78 39.69 -21.01
CA THR A 35 -22.01 40.90 -21.42
C THR A 35 -22.24 41.29 -22.88
N GLU A 36 -22.67 40.35 -23.72
CA GLU A 36 -23.07 40.59 -25.12
C GLU A 36 -24.25 41.56 -25.25
N LEU A 37 -25.16 41.58 -24.28
CA LEU A 37 -26.31 42.48 -24.30
C LEU A 37 -25.88 43.94 -24.10
N LEU A 38 -24.72 44.18 -23.47
CA LEU A 38 -24.16 45.52 -23.32
C LEU A 38 -23.74 46.11 -24.67
N CYS A 39 -23.41 45.27 -25.66
CA CYS A 39 -23.09 45.69 -27.02
C CYS A 39 -24.33 46.12 -27.84
N LEU A 40 -25.55 45.91 -27.33
CA LEU A 40 -26.81 46.31 -27.97
C LEU A 40 -27.33 47.68 -27.47
N LEU A 41 -26.71 48.26 -26.44
CA LEU A 41 -27.14 49.54 -25.86
C LEU A 41 -26.78 50.73 -26.78
N PRO A 42 -27.73 51.65 -27.07
CA PRO A 42 -27.46 52.83 -27.87
C PRO A 42 -26.53 53.80 -27.12
N GLY A 43 -25.39 54.13 -27.72
CA GLY A 43 -24.42 55.10 -27.17
C GLY A 43 -23.02 54.57 -26.89
N LEU A 44 -22.81 53.25 -26.92
CA LEU A 44 -21.47 52.64 -26.86
C LEU A 44 -20.88 52.50 -28.27
N PRO A 45 -19.58 52.80 -28.50
CA PRO A 45 -18.96 52.58 -29.80
C PRO A 45 -19.12 51.11 -30.18
N ARG A 46 -19.64 50.83 -31.40
CA ARG A 46 -19.66 49.48 -31.98
C ARG A 46 -18.22 49.05 -32.20
N VAL A 47 -17.58 48.54 -31.15
CA VAL A 47 -16.28 47.87 -31.27
C VAL A 47 -16.49 46.68 -32.21
N PRO A 48 -15.73 46.54 -33.31
CA PRO A 48 -15.77 45.36 -34.16
C PRO A 48 -15.25 44.17 -33.35
N GLY A 49 -16.13 43.51 -32.57
CA GLY A 49 -15.67 42.57 -31.54
C GLY A 49 -16.76 41.95 -30.67
N VAL A 50 -17.98 41.77 -31.18
CA VAL A 50 -19.06 41.03 -30.47
C VAL A 50 -18.60 39.66 -29.89
N PRO A 51 -17.65 38.92 -30.51
CA PRO A 51 -17.10 37.70 -29.90
C PRO A 51 -16.21 37.93 -28.67
N ALA A 52 -15.42 39.01 -28.63
CA ALA A 52 -14.51 39.32 -27.51
C ALA A 52 -15.27 39.71 -26.23
N ALA A 53 -16.49 40.28 -26.38
CA ALA A 53 -17.38 40.56 -25.26
C ALA A 53 -17.76 39.29 -24.45
N ARG A 54 -17.62 38.09 -25.03
CA ARG A 54 -17.88 36.80 -24.35
C ARG A 54 -16.70 36.30 -23.51
N ALA A 55 -15.58 37.02 -23.45
CA ALA A 55 -14.39 36.61 -22.71
C ALA A 55 -14.64 36.43 -21.19
N ASN A 56 -15.68 37.07 -20.64
CA ASN A 56 -16.09 36.85 -19.25
C ASN A 56 -16.44 35.38 -18.95
N ARG A 57 -16.81 34.57 -19.96
CA ARG A 57 -17.04 33.13 -19.80
C ARG A 57 -15.76 32.36 -19.45
N CYS A 58 -14.58 32.89 -19.77
CA CYS A 58 -13.29 32.31 -19.38
C CYS A 58 -13.05 32.38 -17.85
N LEU A 59 -13.82 33.18 -17.10
CA LEU A 59 -13.79 33.18 -15.64
C LEU A 59 -14.21 31.82 -15.03
N ARG A 60 -14.76 30.88 -15.82
CA ARG A 60 -15.06 29.51 -15.40
C ARG A 60 -13.85 28.56 -15.42
N VAL A 61 -12.70 28.99 -15.93
CA VAL A 61 -11.48 28.15 -16.02
C VAL A 61 -11.09 27.48 -14.69
N PRO A 62 -11.19 28.13 -13.51
CA PRO A 62 -10.91 27.46 -12.23
C PRO A 62 -11.77 26.21 -11.97
N ARG A 63 -13.05 26.23 -12.38
CA ARG A 63 -13.95 25.08 -12.26
C ARG A 63 -13.55 23.92 -13.19
N LEU A 64 -12.98 24.24 -14.35
CA LEU A 64 -12.44 23.23 -15.26
C LEU A 64 -11.25 22.52 -14.63
N PHE A 65 -10.33 23.27 -14.01
CA PHE A 65 -9.19 22.67 -13.30
C PHE A 65 -9.66 21.82 -12.11
N GLU A 66 -10.62 22.30 -11.31
CA GLU A 66 -11.24 21.50 -10.23
C GLU A 66 -11.86 20.19 -10.75
N ALA A 67 -12.53 20.23 -11.91
CA ALA A 67 -13.09 19.04 -12.54
C ALA A 67 -12.00 18.08 -13.01
N PHE A 68 -10.90 18.58 -13.59
CA PHE A 68 -9.77 17.77 -14.01
C PHE A 68 -9.07 17.11 -12.83
N ASP A 69 -8.84 17.81 -11.72
CA ASP A 69 -8.20 17.24 -10.53
C ASP A 69 -9.09 16.15 -9.89
N ARG A 70 -10.40 16.35 -9.87
CA ARG A 70 -11.36 15.34 -9.41
C ARG A 70 -11.44 14.13 -10.33
N CYS A 71 -11.31 14.32 -11.64
CA CYS A 71 -11.27 13.21 -12.58
C CYS A 71 -9.97 12.41 -12.43
N GLU A 72 -8.82 13.09 -12.34
CA GLU A 72 -7.51 12.45 -12.19
C GLU A 72 -7.45 11.54 -10.96
N THR A 73 -8.00 11.99 -9.83
CA THR A 73 -8.04 11.20 -8.56
C THR A 73 -9.03 10.04 -8.58
N ARG A 74 -10.07 10.09 -9.41
CA ARG A 74 -11.10 9.03 -9.50
C ARG A 74 -10.82 8.01 -10.59
N THR A 75 -10.03 8.37 -11.60
CA THR A 75 -9.69 7.45 -12.69
C THR A 75 -8.77 6.34 -12.20
N GLY A 76 -9.01 5.10 -12.63
CA GLY A 76 -8.09 3.98 -12.41
C GLY A 76 -6.77 4.10 -13.20
N TRP A 77 -6.67 5.07 -14.10
CA TRP A 77 -5.52 5.28 -14.98
C TRP A 77 -5.04 6.75 -14.94
N PRO A 78 -4.58 7.25 -13.77
CA PRO A 78 -4.28 8.67 -13.57
C PRO A 78 -3.19 9.18 -14.53
N ASN A 79 -2.19 8.34 -14.85
CA ASN A 79 -1.12 8.69 -15.78
C ASN A 79 -1.64 8.94 -17.21
N VAL A 80 -2.61 8.14 -17.69
CA VAL A 80 -3.22 8.31 -19.02
C VAL A 80 -4.03 9.60 -19.06
N PHE A 81 -4.81 9.85 -18.01
CA PHE A 81 -5.60 11.08 -17.90
C PHE A 81 -4.70 12.33 -17.88
N ARG A 82 -3.58 12.28 -17.16
CA ARG A 82 -2.59 13.36 -17.15
C ARG A 82 -2.00 13.66 -18.53
N MET A 83 -1.68 12.61 -19.31
CA MET A 83 -1.20 12.76 -20.68
C MET A 83 -2.26 13.34 -21.61
N ALA A 84 -3.51 12.88 -21.50
CA ALA A 84 -4.62 13.42 -22.28
C ALA A 84 -4.86 14.91 -21.96
N LYS A 85 -4.80 15.30 -20.68
CA LYS A 85 -4.91 16.69 -20.22
C LYS A 85 -3.81 17.57 -20.81
N LEU A 86 -2.57 17.11 -20.79
CA LEU A 86 -1.42 17.81 -21.37
C LEU A 86 -1.54 17.95 -22.90
N MET A 87 -1.97 16.89 -23.60
CA MET A 87 -2.24 16.94 -25.05
C MET A 87 -3.35 17.95 -25.37
N LEU A 88 -4.40 18.01 -24.56
CA LEU A 88 -5.47 19.00 -24.71
C LEU A 88 -4.94 20.44 -24.53
N TYR A 89 -4.06 20.69 -23.55
CA TYR A 89 -3.43 22.00 -23.37
C TYR A 89 -2.56 22.40 -24.55
N LEU A 90 -1.81 21.46 -25.13
CA LEU A 90 -1.01 21.69 -26.33
C LEU A 90 -1.91 22.07 -27.53
N LEU A 91 -2.96 21.28 -27.79
CA LEU A 91 -3.90 21.56 -28.88
C LEU A 91 -4.60 22.91 -28.72
N LEU A 92 -4.99 23.27 -27.48
CA LEU A 92 -5.60 24.57 -27.19
C LEU A 92 -4.60 25.71 -27.38
N GLY A 93 -3.33 25.52 -26.99
CA GLY A 93 -2.25 26.47 -27.21
C GLY A 93 -2.00 26.72 -28.69
N ILE A 94 -1.95 25.65 -29.50
CA ILE A 94 -1.83 25.75 -30.97
C ILE A 94 -3.01 26.50 -31.58
N HIS A 95 -4.23 26.19 -31.13
CA HIS A 95 -5.42 26.89 -31.58
C HIS A 95 -5.36 28.40 -31.25
N TRP A 96 -5.02 28.77 -30.02
CA TRP A 96 -4.96 30.17 -29.59
C TRP A 96 -3.85 30.94 -30.30
N HIS A 97 -2.67 30.33 -30.44
CA HIS A 97 -1.57 30.91 -31.19
C HIS A 97 -1.95 31.12 -32.67
N GLY A 98 -2.66 30.17 -33.29
CA GLY A 98 -3.17 30.29 -34.67
C GLY A 98 -4.18 31.40 -34.84
N CYS A 99 -5.12 31.53 -33.90
CA CYS A 99 -6.08 32.63 -33.89
C CYS A 99 -5.38 33.99 -33.72
N LEU A 100 -4.35 34.07 -32.87
CA LEU A 100 -3.57 35.29 -32.67
C LEU A 100 -2.73 35.64 -33.91
N TYR A 101 -2.12 34.65 -34.55
CA TYR A 101 -1.42 34.83 -35.84
C TYR A 101 -2.35 35.36 -36.92
N PHE A 102 -3.57 34.82 -37.03
CA PHE A 102 -4.58 35.32 -37.96
C PHE A 102 -5.02 36.75 -37.62
N ALA A 103 -5.26 37.06 -36.35
CA ALA A 103 -5.65 38.40 -35.91
C ALA A 103 -4.55 39.44 -36.22
N LEU A 104 -3.29 39.10 -35.98
CA LEU A 104 -2.14 39.93 -36.34
C LEU A 104 -2.03 40.10 -37.86
N SER A 105 -2.17 39.01 -38.61
CA SER A 105 -2.18 39.02 -40.08
C SER A 105 -3.29 39.92 -40.65
N ALA A 106 -4.48 39.89 -40.04
CA ALA A 106 -5.59 40.74 -40.43
C ALA A 106 -5.34 42.23 -40.10
N HIS A 107 -4.61 42.52 -39.03
CA HIS A 107 -4.22 43.89 -38.66
C HIS A 107 -3.15 44.47 -39.59
N LEU A 108 -2.14 43.66 -39.94
CA LEU A 108 -1.03 44.07 -40.81
C LEU A 108 -1.40 44.14 -42.30
N GLY A 109 -2.49 43.47 -42.70
CA GLY A 109 -3.02 43.39 -44.05
C GLY A 109 -2.78 42.01 -44.68
N LEU A 110 -3.85 41.27 -44.95
CA LEU A 110 -3.77 39.91 -45.50
C LEU A 110 -3.03 39.88 -46.85
N GLY A 111 -2.02 39.01 -46.97
CA GLY A 111 -1.19 38.87 -48.16
C GLY A 111 -0.25 40.05 -48.47
N ALA A 112 -0.01 40.95 -47.50
CA ALA A 112 0.91 42.08 -47.69
C ALA A 112 2.38 41.67 -47.86
N ASP A 113 2.77 40.52 -47.30
CA ASP A 113 4.10 39.93 -47.41
C ASP A 113 4.03 38.40 -47.34
N PRO A 114 5.15 37.68 -47.58
CA PRO A 114 5.16 36.22 -47.58
C PRO A 114 4.89 35.57 -46.22
N TRP A 115 5.02 36.31 -45.10
CA TRP A 115 4.84 35.79 -43.75
C TRP A 115 3.38 35.87 -43.29
N VAL A 116 2.71 36.96 -43.63
CA VAL A 116 1.31 37.21 -43.31
C VAL A 116 0.38 36.21 -44.01
N CYS A 117 -0.70 35.83 -43.34
CA CYS A 117 -1.68 34.88 -43.88
C CYS A 117 -2.20 35.34 -45.26
N PRO A 118 -2.14 34.49 -46.31
CA PRO A 118 -2.69 34.82 -47.62
C PRO A 118 -4.19 35.08 -47.58
N ALA A 119 -4.66 35.98 -48.42
CA ALA A 119 -6.09 36.33 -48.53
C ALA A 119 -6.91 35.22 -49.24
N PHE A 120 -7.14 34.10 -48.55
CA PHE A 120 -8.02 33.04 -49.04
C PHE A 120 -9.51 33.42 -48.91
N THR A 121 -10.33 33.03 -49.88
CA THR A 121 -11.78 33.28 -49.88
C THR A 121 -12.56 32.39 -48.91
N ARG A 122 -12.08 31.17 -48.63
CA ARG A 122 -12.73 30.20 -47.74
C ARG A 122 -12.21 30.33 -46.31
N LEU A 123 -13.11 30.56 -45.35
CA LEU A 123 -12.79 30.66 -43.91
C LEU A 123 -12.06 29.42 -43.37
N LEU A 124 -12.49 28.22 -43.77
CA LEU A 124 -11.85 26.97 -43.36
C LEU A 124 -10.37 26.93 -43.79
N ARG A 125 -10.05 27.45 -44.98
CA ARG A 125 -8.67 27.47 -45.49
C ARG A 125 -7.80 28.47 -44.73
N LEU A 126 -8.35 29.64 -44.36
CA LEU A 126 -7.68 30.60 -43.47
C LEU A 126 -7.35 29.96 -42.13
N TYR A 127 -8.33 29.30 -41.50
CA TYR A 127 -8.13 28.63 -40.21
C TYR A 127 -7.08 27.51 -40.29
N LEU A 128 -7.19 26.61 -41.27
CA LEU A 128 -6.26 25.50 -41.43
C LEU A 128 -4.83 25.99 -41.70
N HIS A 129 -4.66 27.05 -42.50
CA HIS A 129 -3.35 27.65 -42.75
C HIS A 129 -2.75 28.23 -41.46
N SER A 130 -3.53 29.02 -40.71
CA SER A 130 -3.07 29.61 -39.45
C SER A 130 -2.78 28.56 -38.36
N PHE A 131 -3.55 27.47 -38.33
CA PHE A 131 -3.31 26.33 -37.44
C PHE A 131 -2.04 25.56 -37.85
N TYR A 132 -1.83 25.33 -39.14
CA TYR A 132 -0.62 24.71 -39.68
C TYR A 132 0.63 25.53 -39.34
N PHE A 133 0.60 26.83 -39.62
CA PHE A 133 1.69 27.76 -39.28
C PHE A 133 2.03 27.69 -37.79
N SER A 134 1.01 27.74 -36.91
CA SER A 134 1.22 27.70 -35.46
C SER A 134 1.72 26.34 -34.97
N THR A 135 1.35 25.26 -35.65
CA THR A 135 1.86 23.92 -35.35
C THR A 135 3.35 23.85 -35.67
N LEU A 136 3.80 24.39 -36.82
CA LEU A 136 5.22 24.42 -37.17
C LEU A 136 6.07 25.21 -36.16
N VAL A 137 5.54 26.35 -35.67
CA VAL A 137 6.21 27.18 -34.65
C VAL A 137 6.24 26.46 -33.30
N LEU A 138 5.09 26.01 -32.80
CA LEU A 138 4.98 25.41 -31.46
C LEU A 138 5.55 23.99 -31.37
N ALA A 139 5.65 23.27 -32.49
CA ALA A 139 6.35 21.98 -32.57
C ALA A 139 7.85 22.13 -32.82
N MET A 140 8.39 23.36 -32.82
CA MET A 140 9.82 23.65 -33.03
C MET A 140 10.38 23.18 -34.38
N VAL A 141 9.53 23.02 -35.41
CA VAL A 141 9.97 22.70 -36.77
C VAL A 141 10.54 23.94 -37.45
N GLY A 142 9.85 25.08 -37.30
CA GLY A 142 10.33 26.39 -37.74
C GLY A 142 10.43 26.61 -39.25
N ASP A 143 9.82 25.74 -40.06
CA ASP A 143 9.76 25.89 -41.53
C ASP A 143 8.70 26.93 -41.94
N THR A 144 8.95 28.19 -41.58
CA THR A 144 8.06 29.32 -41.82
C THR A 144 8.78 30.40 -42.63
N PRO A 145 8.07 31.17 -43.47
CA PRO A 145 8.65 32.31 -44.18
C PRO A 145 9.38 33.27 -43.22
N ALA A 146 10.44 33.94 -43.70
CA ALA A 146 11.19 34.86 -42.85
C ALA A 146 10.35 36.12 -42.53
N PRO A 147 10.24 36.52 -41.25
CA PRO A 147 9.56 37.75 -40.87
C PRO A 147 10.33 38.97 -41.41
N ARG A 148 9.61 40.03 -41.74
CA ARG A 148 10.13 41.30 -42.27
C ARG A 148 9.90 42.47 -41.33
N ARG A 149 8.79 42.48 -40.60
CA ARG A 149 8.41 43.56 -39.67
C ARG A 149 8.79 43.22 -38.23
N GLU A 150 9.04 44.25 -37.42
CA GLU A 150 9.38 44.09 -36.00
C GLU A 150 8.31 43.32 -35.22
N GLU A 151 7.02 43.56 -35.52
CA GLU A 151 5.89 42.86 -34.91
C GLU A 151 5.92 41.34 -35.18
N GLU A 152 6.31 40.95 -36.40
CA GLU A 152 6.42 39.55 -36.82
C GLU A 152 7.60 38.86 -36.13
N PHE A 153 8.74 39.56 -35.99
CA PHE A 153 9.89 39.08 -35.23
C PHE A 153 9.54 38.85 -33.76
N LEU A 154 8.83 39.80 -33.13
CA LEU A 154 8.40 39.68 -31.73
C LEU A 154 7.41 38.51 -31.55
N PHE A 155 6.42 38.39 -32.44
CA PHE A 155 5.45 37.30 -32.41
C PHE A 155 6.12 35.94 -32.56
N LEU A 156 6.99 35.79 -33.55
CA LEU A 156 7.69 34.54 -33.82
C LEU A 156 8.64 34.16 -32.67
N THR A 157 9.37 35.14 -32.12
CA THR A 157 10.28 34.93 -30.97
C THR A 157 9.50 34.51 -29.72
N ALA A 158 8.37 35.17 -29.44
CA ALA A 158 7.49 34.80 -28.32
C ALA A 158 6.89 33.39 -28.52
N GLY A 159 6.50 33.06 -29.75
CA GLY A 159 6.01 31.74 -30.14
C GLY A 159 7.05 30.63 -29.89
N PHE A 160 8.30 30.84 -30.33
CA PHE A 160 9.38 29.88 -30.08
C PHE A 160 9.74 29.75 -28.60
N LEU A 161 9.73 30.85 -27.83
CA LEU A 161 9.95 30.78 -26.38
C LEU A 161 8.86 29.96 -25.69
N LEU A 162 7.59 30.17 -26.07
CA LEU A 162 6.46 29.38 -25.59
C LEU A 162 6.60 27.90 -25.99
N ALA A 163 7.07 27.64 -27.21
CA ALA A 163 7.29 26.29 -27.74
C ALA A 163 8.37 25.53 -26.96
N VAL A 164 9.52 26.16 -26.68
CA VAL A 164 10.59 25.57 -25.86
C VAL A 164 10.08 25.20 -24.46
N LEU A 165 9.35 26.10 -23.81
CA LEU A 165 8.76 25.85 -22.49
C LEU A 165 7.74 24.71 -22.56
N GLY A 166 6.83 24.74 -23.54
CA GLY A 166 5.83 23.69 -23.75
C GLY A 166 6.47 22.32 -23.97
N PHE A 167 7.46 22.23 -24.87
CA PHE A 167 8.18 20.99 -25.16
C PHE A 167 8.93 20.44 -23.93
N ALA A 168 9.55 21.31 -23.13
CA ALA A 168 10.21 20.93 -21.88
C ALA A 168 9.21 20.33 -20.87
N THR A 169 8.02 20.94 -20.71
CA THR A 169 6.99 20.39 -19.82
C THR A 169 6.44 19.04 -20.28
N ILE A 170 6.28 18.85 -21.59
CA ILE A 170 5.79 17.58 -22.16
C ILE A 170 6.80 16.47 -21.93
N THR A 171 8.06 16.72 -22.28
CA THR A 171 9.15 15.76 -22.10
C THR A 171 9.32 15.39 -20.63
N GLY A 172 9.26 16.38 -19.73
CA GLY A 172 9.31 16.16 -18.28
C GLY A 172 8.14 15.30 -17.79
N SER A 173 6.92 15.60 -18.23
CA SER A 173 5.72 14.84 -17.84
C SER A 173 5.77 13.39 -18.33
N ILE A 174 6.18 13.15 -19.59
CA ILE A 174 6.36 11.80 -20.13
C ILE A 174 7.40 11.02 -19.32
N SER A 175 8.54 11.64 -19.02
CA SER A 175 9.59 11.03 -18.20
C SER A 175 9.07 10.61 -16.82
N THR A 176 8.34 11.49 -16.12
CA THR A 176 7.76 11.15 -14.81
C THR A 176 6.77 9.99 -14.87
N VAL A 177 5.96 9.88 -15.93
CA VAL A 177 5.02 8.76 -16.10
C VAL A 177 5.76 7.45 -16.34
N ILE A 178 6.81 7.45 -17.17
CA ILE A 178 7.65 6.27 -17.41
C ILE A 178 8.28 5.81 -16.09
N VAL A 179 8.87 6.74 -15.34
CA VAL A 179 9.46 6.46 -14.03
C VAL A 179 8.40 5.89 -13.09
N ASN A 180 7.24 6.53 -12.95
CA ASN A 180 6.17 6.08 -12.05
C ASN A 180 5.61 4.70 -12.42
N LEU A 181 5.48 4.40 -13.71
CA LEU A 181 5.05 3.08 -14.18
C LEU A 181 6.10 2.02 -13.86
N SER A 182 7.38 2.35 -14.05
CA SER A 182 8.50 1.46 -13.75
C SER A 182 8.63 1.21 -12.24
N THR A 183 8.46 2.24 -11.40
CA THR A 183 8.56 2.12 -9.94
C THR A 183 7.41 1.31 -9.36
N ALA A 184 6.18 1.50 -9.86
CA ALA A 184 5.03 0.70 -9.47
C ALA A 184 5.23 -0.80 -9.80
N ALA A 185 5.79 -1.11 -10.97
CA ALA A 185 6.11 -2.49 -11.35
C ALA A 185 7.26 -3.08 -10.53
N SER A 186 8.28 -2.28 -10.19
CA SER A 186 9.41 -2.74 -9.37
C SER A 186 9.11 -2.85 -7.89
N ALA A 187 8.06 -2.17 -7.38
CA ALA A 187 7.66 -2.24 -5.98
C ALA A 187 7.27 -3.66 -5.55
N PHE A 188 6.66 -4.43 -6.45
CA PHE A 188 6.25 -5.81 -6.18
C PHE A 188 7.29 -6.85 -6.58
N TYR A 189 8.13 -6.55 -7.59
CA TYR A 189 9.17 -7.44 -8.09
C TYR A 189 10.48 -6.65 -8.19
N PRO A 190 11.28 -6.63 -7.11
CA PRO A 190 12.54 -5.91 -7.07
C PRO A 190 13.43 -6.33 -8.24
N ASP A 191 14.09 -5.35 -8.86
CA ASP A 191 15.04 -5.63 -9.92
C ASP A 191 16.19 -6.50 -9.39
N ALA A 192 16.59 -7.51 -10.17
CA ALA A 192 17.74 -8.34 -9.85
C ALA A 192 19.07 -7.61 -10.12
N GLY A 193 19.02 -6.44 -10.78
CA GLY A 193 20.18 -5.61 -11.11
C GLY A 193 21.12 -5.30 -9.94
N PRO A 194 20.63 -4.73 -8.81
CA PRO A 194 21.44 -4.45 -7.63
C PRO A 194 22.11 -5.71 -7.05
N VAL A 195 21.36 -6.83 -6.93
CA VAL A 195 21.89 -8.10 -6.45
C VAL A 195 22.99 -8.62 -7.39
N ARG A 196 22.76 -8.54 -8.71
CA ARG A 196 23.76 -8.93 -9.72
C ARG A 196 25.02 -8.07 -9.65
N ARG A 197 24.90 -6.78 -9.32
CA ARG A 197 26.06 -5.90 -9.12
C ARG A 197 26.83 -6.28 -7.86
N TYR A 198 26.12 -6.59 -6.78
CA TYR A 198 26.71 -7.09 -5.54
C TYR A 198 27.49 -8.39 -5.78
N LEU A 199 26.87 -9.40 -6.39
CA LEU A 199 27.51 -10.69 -6.66
C LEU A 199 28.78 -10.56 -7.51
N ARG A 200 28.76 -9.66 -8.51
CA ARG A 200 29.94 -9.36 -9.34
C ARG A 200 31.03 -8.61 -8.58
N ALA A 201 30.66 -7.66 -7.73
CA ALA A 201 31.62 -6.90 -6.93
C ALA A 201 32.41 -7.80 -5.96
N TRP A 202 31.78 -8.85 -5.43
CA TRP A 202 32.39 -9.82 -4.53
C TRP A 202 32.98 -11.05 -5.23
N GLY A 203 33.02 -11.07 -6.57
CA GLY A 203 33.61 -12.17 -7.33
C GLY A 203 32.91 -13.51 -7.15
N VAL A 204 31.60 -13.52 -6.87
CA VAL A 204 30.84 -14.75 -6.64
C VAL A 204 30.80 -15.60 -7.92
N GLY A 205 31.05 -16.90 -7.79
CA GLY A 205 31.08 -17.82 -8.93
C GLY A 205 29.78 -17.87 -9.75
N GLY A 206 29.92 -18.06 -11.06
CA GLY A 206 28.79 -18.01 -12.02
C GLY A 206 27.66 -19.00 -11.74
N ARG A 207 27.93 -20.12 -11.06
CA ARG A 207 26.90 -21.09 -10.66
C ARG A 207 25.89 -20.50 -9.66
N LEU A 208 26.38 -19.76 -8.66
CA LEU A 208 25.51 -19.12 -7.66
C LEU A 208 24.78 -17.92 -8.28
N GLN A 209 25.47 -17.13 -9.11
CA GLN A 209 24.84 -16.03 -9.84
C GLN A 209 23.67 -16.51 -10.72
N GLY A 210 23.89 -17.55 -11.53
CA GLY A 210 22.83 -18.12 -12.36
C GLY A 210 21.68 -18.73 -11.56
N ARG A 211 21.94 -19.23 -10.35
CA ARG A 211 20.87 -19.72 -9.44
C ARG A 211 20.01 -18.57 -8.92
N VAL A 212 20.63 -17.47 -8.47
CA VAL A 212 19.91 -16.27 -7.99
C VAL A 212 19.08 -15.64 -9.11
N GLU A 213 19.62 -15.56 -10.33
CA GLU A 213 18.91 -15.02 -11.49
C GLU A 213 17.67 -15.88 -11.84
N ARG A 214 17.80 -17.21 -11.89
CA ARG A 214 16.66 -18.12 -12.12
C ARG A 214 15.59 -18.00 -11.04
N TRP A 215 15.99 -17.87 -9.77
CA TRP A 215 15.06 -17.68 -8.66
C TRP A 215 14.26 -16.37 -8.81
N HIS A 216 14.92 -15.25 -9.10
CA HIS A 216 14.24 -13.96 -9.36
C HIS A 216 13.30 -14.03 -10.58
N GLN A 217 13.73 -14.69 -11.66
CA GLN A 217 12.90 -14.89 -12.85
C GLN A 217 11.64 -15.71 -12.53
N HIS A 218 11.76 -16.78 -11.74
CA HIS A 218 10.62 -17.60 -11.31
C HIS A 218 9.61 -16.78 -10.49
N LEU A 219 10.09 -16.03 -9.50
CA LEU A 219 9.22 -15.17 -8.67
C LEU A 219 8.42 -14.18 -9.50
N ARG A 220 9.09 -13.54 -10.48
CA ARG A 220 8.45 -12.57 -11.38
C ARG A 220 7.45 -13.23 -12.32
N ALA A 221 7.81 -14.36 -12.93
CA ALA A 221 6.93 -15.09 -13.85
C ALA A 221 5.65 -15.56 -13.19
N GLN A 222 5.75 -16.06 -11.95
CA GLN A 222 4.61 -16.56 -11.17
C GLN A 222 3.90 -15.46 -10.36
N ARG A 223 4.29 -14.20 -10.53
CA ARG A 223 3.74 -13.06 -9.80
C ARG A 223 3.76 -13.21 -8.28
N LYS A 224 4.73 -13.94 -7.72
CA LYS A 224 4.85 -14.18 -6.26
C LYS A 224 5.47 -12.95 -5.59
N LEU A 225 4.72 -12.28 -4.71
CA LEU A 225 5.19 -11.10 -3.99
C LEU A 225 6.17 -11.52 -2.88
N PRO A 226 7.47 -11.19 -2.97
CA PRO A 226 8.43 -11.51 -1.92
C PRO A 226 8.14 -10.72 -0.63
N ALA A 227 7.54 -9.54 -0.77
CA ALA A 227 7.27 -8.59 0.31
C ALA A 227 5.77 -8.24 0.38
N GLU A 228 4.89 -9.24 0.36
CA GLU A 228 3.43 -9.04 0.49
C GLU A 228 3.09 -8.20 1.73
N ARG A 229 3.80 -8.41 2.84
CA ARG A 229 3.62 -7.64 4.08
C ARG A 229 3.95 -6.15 3.94
N GLU A 230 5.02 -5.82 3.22
CA GLU A 230 5.42 -4.43 3.00
C GLU A 230 4.42 -3.72 2.08
N GLY A 231 3.93 -4.41 1.04
CA GLY A 231 2.90 -3.87 0.16
C GLY A 231 1.58 -3.57 0.89
N LEU A 232 1.22 -4.39 1.88
CA LEU A 232 -0.02 -4.24 2.65
C LEU A 232 0.13 -3.39 3.93
N GLN A 233 1.32 -2.84 4.21
CA GLN A 233 1.57 -2.09 5.44
C GLN A 233 0.79 -0.77 5.53
N HIS A 234 0.40 -0.21 4.39
CA HIS A 234 -0.37 1.03 4.29
C HIS A 234 -1.86 0.84 4.60
N LEU A 235 -2.35 -0.40 4.57
CA LEU A 235 -3.73 -0.71 4.91
C LEU A 235 -3.93 -0.69 6.43
N PRO A 236 -5.06 -0.15 6.92
CA PRO A 236 -5.50 -0.33 8.30
C PRO A 236 -5.54 -1.81 8.69
N ARG A 237 -5.32 -2.11 9.97
CA ARG A 237 -5.24 -3.49 10.48
C ARG A 237 -6.45 -4.36 10.09
N GLY A 238 -7.66 -3.81 10.15
CA GLY A 238 -8.89 -4.50 9.75
C GLY A 238 -8.90 -4.92 8.28
N LEU A 239 -8.66 -3.96 7.37
CA LEU A 239 -8.61 -4.25 5.92
C LEU A 239 -7.47 -5.20 5.56
N ARG A 240 -6.31 -5.07 6.22
CA ARG A 240 -5.20 -6.00 6.03
C ARG A 240 -5.59 -7.44 6.40
N ALA A 241 -6.31 -7.61 7.51
CA ALA A 241 -6.79 -8.91 7.95
C ALA A 241 -7.80 -9.50 6.96
N GLU A 242 -8.71 -8.70 6.44
CA GLU A 242 -9.70 -9.14 5.44
C GLU A 242 -9.03 -9.55 4.11
N VAL A 243 -8.12 -8.73 3.60
CA VAL A 243 -7.36 -9.04 2.37
C VAL A 243 -6.55 -10.32 2.57
N ALA A 244 -5.76 -10.40 3.64
CA ALA A 244 -4.94 -11.59 3.90
C ALA A 244 -5.81 -12.84 4.07
N ALA A 245 -6.96 -12.74 4.77
CA ALA A 245 -7.90 -13.85 4.92
C ALA A 245 -8.49 -14.27 3.57
N SER A 246 -8.84 -13.34 2.69
CA SER A 246 -9.38 -13.67 1.37
C SER A 246 -8.39 -14.45 0.50
N VAL A 247 -7.08 -14.20 0.65
CA VAL A 247 -6.03 -14.84 -0.16
C VAL A 247 -5.57 -16.17 0.44
N HIS A 248 -5.28 -16.22 1.75
CA HIS A 248 -4.54 -17.33 2.35
C HIS A 248 -5.40 -18.33 3.12
N LEU A 249 -6.64 -17.96 3.52
CA LEU A 249 -7.49 -18.82 4.35
C LEU A 249 -7.89 -20.12 3.64
N ALA A 250 -8.10 -20.08 2.33
CA ALA A 250 -8.41 -21.27 1.54
C ALA A 250 -7.25 -22.28 1.53
N ALA A 251 -6.00 -21.80 1.45
CA ALA A 251 -4.83 -22.66 1.49
C ALA A 251 -4.62 -23.27 2.88
N LEU A 252 -4.79 -22.48 3.95
CA LEU A 252 -4.68 -23.00 5.33
C LEU A 252 -5.73 -24.06 5.66
N ARG A 253 -6.96 -23.91 5.16
CA ARG A 253 -8.02 -24.89 5.40
C ARG A 253 -7.78 -26.25 4.75
N ARG A 254 -6.94 -26.31 3.71
CA ARG A 254 -6.51 -27.59 3.12
C ARG A 254 -5.57 -28.36 4.03
N VAL A 255 -4.91 -27.67 4.97
CA VAL A 255 -4.01 -28.29 5.93
C VAL A 255 -4.82 -29.07 6.96
N GLY A 256 -4.54 -30.37 7.08
CA GLY A 256 -5.29 -31.27 7.97
C GLY A 256 -5.36 -30.79 9.42
N LEU A 257 -4.27 -30.18 9.92
CA LEU A 257 -4.17 -29.62 11.28
C LEU A 257 -5.20 -28.51 11.55
N PHE A 258 -5.47 -27.65 10.56
CA PHE A 258 -6.27 -26.45 10.70
C PHE A 258 -7.74 -26.64 10.34
N ARG A 259 -8.12 -27.83 9.88
CA ARG A 259 -9.48 -28.13 9.45
C ARG A 259 -10.48 -28.08 10.61
N SER A 260 -10.03 -28.45 11.81
CA SER A 260 -10.84 -28.45 13.05
C SER A 260 -10.76 -27.14 13.83
N TRP A 261 -9.96 -26.17 13.38
CA TRP A 261 -9.73 -24.94 14.13
C TRP A 261 -10.81 -23.90 13.84
N GLU A 262 -11.11 -23.10 14.87
CA GLU A 262 -12.08 -22.01 14.74
C GLU A 262 -11.60 -20.93 13.78
N HIS A 263 -12.55 -20.25 13.16
CA HIS A 263 -12.28 -19.17 12.21
C HIS A 263 -11.50 -18.00 12.81
N GLY A 264 -11.68 -17.71 14.10
CA GLY A 264 -10.93 -16.68 14.82
C GLY A 264 -9.43 -16.96 14.82
N VAL A 265 -9.03 -18.20 15.12
CA VAL A 265 -7.63 -18.64 15.15
C VAL A 265 -6.98 -18.50 13.78
N LEU A 266 -7.68 -18.96 12.74
CA LEU A 266 -7.16 -18.91 11.37
C LEU A 266 -6.94 -17.47 10.89
N ARG A 267 -7.83 -16.54 11.22
CA ARG A 267 -7.66 -15.11 10.86
C ARG A 267 -6.42 -14.50 11.52
N GLN A 268 -6.15 -14.84 12.78
CA GLN A 268 -4.94 -14.36 13.45
C GLN A 268 -3.66 -14.98 12.87
N LEU A 269 -3.70 -16.27 12.53
CA LEU A 269 -2.57 -16.96 11.91
C LEU A 269 -2.22 -16.37 10.56
N VAL A 270 -3.22 -16.10 9.71
CA VAL A 270 -3.03 -15.57 8.35
C VAL A 270 -2.20 -14.28 8.34
N LEU A 271 -2.42 -13.39 9.30
CA LEU A 271 -1.64 -12.16 9.44
C LEU A 271 -0.16 -12.43 9.78
N ARG A 272 0.09 -13.53 10.50
CA ARG A 272 1.41 -13.96 10.98
C ARG A 272 2.18 -14.83 9.97
N LEU A 273 1.53 -15.33 8.92
CA LEU A 273 2.20 -16.10 7.86
C LEU A 273 3.13 -15.26 7.00
N ARG A 274 4.25 -15.88 6.59
CA ARG A 274 5.22 -15.33 5.65
C ARG A 274 5.39 -16.28 4.46
N PRO A 275 5.02 -15.89 3.23
CA PRO A 275 5.27 -16.72 2.06
C PRO A 275 6.79 -16.82 1.80
N GLN A 276 7.28 -18.02 1.50
CA GLN A 276 8.66 -18.31 1.13
C GLN A 276 8.68 -19.26 -0.07
N VAL A 277 9.61 -19.03 -1.00
CA VAL A 277 9.75 -19.83 -2.22
C VAL A 277 11.12 -20.48 -2.25
N PHE A 278 11.14 -21.80 -2.33
CA PHE A 278 12.36 -22.61 -2.42
C PHE A 278 12.56 -23.12 -3.84
N GLY A 279 13.81 -23.09 -4.31
CA GLY A 279 14.19 -23.62 -5.61
C GLY A 279 14.42 -25.14 -5.60
N PRO A 280 14.52 -25.76 -6.78
CA PRO A 280 14.80 -27.19 -6.90
C PRO A 280 16.18 -27.54 -6.33
N GLY A 281 16.24 -28.60 -5.52
CA GLY A 281 17.45 -29.07 -4.85
C GLY A 281 17.90 -28.20 -3.66
N GLU A 282 17.07 -27.26 -3.20
CA GLU A 282 17.35 -26.46 -2.01
C GLU A 282 16.83 -27.14 -0.75
N PHE A 283 17.64 -27.15 0.31
CA PHE A 283 17.22 -27.64 1.62
C PHE A 283 16.40 -26.57 2.33
N VAL A 284 15.19 -26.92 2.75
CA VAL A 284 14.35 -26.06 3.59
C VAL A 284 14.85 -26.09 5.03
N CYS A 285 15.20 -27.28 5.52
CA CYS A 285 15.87 -27.45 6.80
C CYS A 285 16.75 -28.69 6.81
N ARG A 286 17.81 -28.68 7.62
CA ARG A 286 18.67 -29.84 7.83
C ARG A 286 18.45 -30.41 9.22
N ARG A 287 18.61 -31.72 9.34
CA ARG A 287 18.56 -32.44 10.61
C ARG A 287 19.62 -31.85 11.55
N GLY A 288 19.22 -31.57 12.79
CA GLY A 288 20.07 -30.97 13.81
C GLY A 288 20.03 -29.44 13.86
N ASP A 289 19.53 -28.74 12.83
CA ASP A 289 19.35 -27.29 12.89
C ASP A 289 18.35 -26.90 13.98
N VAL A 290 18.47 -25.68 14.52
CA VAL A 290 17.50 -25.18 15.50
C VAL A 290 16.20 -24.80 14.81
N GLY A 291 15.09 -25.44 15.19
CA GLY A 291 13.79 -25.23 14.54
C GLY A 291 13.01 -24.05 15.13
N ARG A 292 13.05 -22.88 14.49
CA ARG A 292 12.32 -21.68 14.94
C ARG A 292 10.99 -21.44 14.24
N GLU A 293 10.68 -22.25 13.23
CA GLU A 293 9.59 -22.00 12.29
C GLU A 293 8.88 -23.30 11.91
N MET A 294 7.60 -23.27 11.56
CA MET A 294 6.94 -24.35 10.82
C MET A 294 6.63 -23.89 9.40
N TYR A 295 6.48 -24.87 8.52
CA TYR A 295 6.15 -24.63 7.12
C TYR A 295 4.90 -25.40 6.72
N PHE A 296 4.04 -24.74 5.95
CA PHE A 296 2.87 -25.33 5.29
C PHE A 296 3.09 -25.33 3.80
N ILE A 297 2.87 -26.46 3.13
CA ILE A 297 3.09 -26.59 1.69
C ILE A 297 1.85 -26.08 0.96
N ARG A 298 1.97 -24.91 0.33
CA ARG A 298 0.91 -24.33 -0.50
C ARG A 298 0.91 -24.95 -1.90
N GLU A 299 2.09 -25.01 -2.50
CA GLU A 299 2.30 -25.51 -3.87
C GLU A 299 3.67 -26.20 -3.93
N GLY A 300 3.78 -27.27 -4.72
CA GLY A 300 5.02 -27.98 -4.94
C GLY A 300 5.18 -29.24 -4.08
N ARG A 301 6.39 -29.82 -4.14
CA ARG A 301 6.70 -31.10 -3.50
C ARG A 301 8.07 -31.06 -2.85
N LEU A 302 8.13 -31.56 -1.63
CA LEU A 302 9.35 -31.68 -0.85
C LEU A 302 9.66 -33.15 -0.61
N ALA A 303 10.93 -33.53 -0.65
CA ALA A 303 11.40 -34.85 -0.26
C ALA A 303 11.99 -34.78 1.16
N VAL A 304 11.61 -35.72 2.01
CA VAL A 304 12.33 -36.03 3.24
C VAL A 304 13.48 -36.93 2.86
N VAL A 305 14.70 -36.48 3.11
CA VAL A 305 15.93 -37.15 2.66
C VAL A 305 16.68 -37.72 3.86
N ALA A 306 17.33 -38.86 3.68
CA ALA A 306 18.22 -39.43 4.69
C ALA A 306 19.48 -38.56 4.90
N GLU A 307 20.38 -38.99 5.79
CA GLU A 307 21.61 -38.23 6.10
C GLU A 307 22.57 -38.12 4.91
N ASP A 308 22.49 -39.05 3.96
CA ASP A 308 23.27 -39.08 2.73
C ASP A 308 22.90 -37.95 1.74
N GLY A 309 21.76 -37.28 1.94
CA GLY A 309 21.27 -36.23 1.05
C GLY A 309 20.77 -36.74 -0.31
N VAL A 310 20.65 -38.06 -0.50
CA VAL A 310 20.23 -38.69 -1.77
C VAL A 310 19.02 -39.60 -1.59
N THR A 311 18.99 -40.41 -0.53
CA THR A 311 17.92 -41.38 -0.34
C THR A 311 16.63 -40.70 0.12
N GLN A 312 15.58 -40.78 -0.69
CA GLN A 312 14.26 -40.20 -0.38
C GLN A 312 13.46 -41.16 0.49
N LEU A 313 13.10 -40.73 1.69
CA LEU A 313 12.31 -41.50 2.65
C LEU A 313 10.81 -41.29 2.48
N ALA A 314 10.40 -40.05 2.19
CA ALA A 314 9.01 -39.68 2.00
C ALA A 314 8.88 -38.43 1.11
N VAL A 315 7.72 -38.23 0.49
CA VAL A 315 7.41 -37.01 -0.28
C VAL A 315 6.24 -36.30 0.38
N LEU A 316 6.44 -35.02 0.69
CA LEU A 316 5.42 -34.12 1.22
C LEU A 316 4.88 -33.26 0.08
N GLY A 317 3.57 -33.34 -0.16
CA GLY A 317 2.85 -32.53 -1.14
C GLY A 317 1.99 -31.44 -0.51
N GLU A 318 1.18 -30.80 -1.34
CA GLU A 318 0.29 -29.71 -0.97
C GLU A 318 -0.68 -30.09 0.17
N GLY A 319 -0.93 -29.14 1.08
CA GLY A 319 -1.79 -29.35 2.25
C GLY A 319 -1.11 -30.11 3.39
N LEU A 320 0.09 -30.64 3.20
CA LEU A 320 0.92 -31.13 4.29
C LEU A 320 1.74 -30.00 4.92
N TYR A 321 2.23 -30.26 6.13
CA TYR A 321 3.01 -29.33 6.92
C TYR A 321 4.12 -30.08 7.64
N PHE A 322 5.13 -29.34 8.10
CA PHE A 322 6.23 -29.90 8.88
C PHE A 322 6.87 -28.86 9.79
N GLY A 323 7.66 -29.36 10.74
CA GLY A 323 8.43 -28.54 11.67
C GLY A 323 7.71 -28.26 12.98
N GLU A 324 6.53 -28.84 13.20
CA GLU A 324 5.69 -28.74 14.39
C GLU A 324 6.41 -29.13 15.69
N ILE A 325 7.25 -30.18 15.64
CA ILE A 325 7.94 -30.74 16.81
C ILE A 325 8.91 -29.75 17.47
N SER A 326 9.57 -28.89 16.69
CA SER A 326 10.55 -27.94 17.24
C SER A 326 9.88 -26.72 17.90
N LEU A 327 8.64 -26.41 17.52
CA LEU A 327 7.94 -25.21 18.00
C LEU A 327 7.31 -25.41 19.37
N ILE A 328 6.77 -26.59 19.62
CA ILE A 328 6.05 -26.92 20.84
C ILE A 328 7.05 -27.52 21.83
N ASN A 329 7.13 -26.95 23.03
CA ASN A 329 8.01 -27.48 24.07
C ASN A 329 7.35 -28.69 24.76
N ILE A 330 7.28 -29.82 24.04
CA ILE A 330 6.75 -31.07 24.59
C ILE A 330 7.76 -31.62 25.59
N LYS A 331 7.32 -31.84 26.82
CA LYS A 331 8.14 -32.42 27.89
C LYS A 331 8.53 -33.86 27.54
N GLY A 332 9.73 -34.27 27.91
CA GLY A 332 10.26 -35.59 27.55
C GLY A 332 10.70 -35.72 26.07
N ASN A 333 10.70 -34.62 25.30
CA ASN A 333 11.24 -34.62 23.94
C ASN A 333 12.78 -34.69 23.97
N THR A 334 13.31 -35.85 23.57
CA THR A 334 14.76 -36.11 23.48
C THR A 334 15.47 -35.33 22.36
N ALA A 335 14.75 -34.90 21.32
CA ALA A 335 15.31 -34.10 20.23
C ALA A 335 15.43 -32.61 20.59
N GLY A 336 14.75 -32.17 21.65
CA GLY A 336 14.64 -30.76 22.03
C GLY A 336 14.14 -29.89 20.87
N ASN A 337 14.71 -28.70 20.74
CA ASN A 337 14.35 -27.72 19.71
C ASN A 337 15.13 -27.90 18.39
N ARG A 338 15.54 -29.13 18.05
CA ARG A 338 16.29 -29.42 16.81
C ARG A 338 15.39 -30.08 15.77
N ARG A 339 15.71 -29.85 14.49
CA ARG A 339 15.06 -30.49 13.36
C ARG A 339 15.37 -31.99 13.34
N THR A 340 14.35 -32.80 13.11
CA THR A 340 14.45 -34.27 13.13
C THR A 340 14.83 -34.87 11.78
N ALA A 341 14.62 -34.14 10.67
CA ALA A 341 14.84 -34.65 9.32
C ALA A 341 15.42 -33.58 8.36
N ASN A 342 16.05 -34.05 7.28
CA ASN A 342 16.44 -33.22 6.15
C ASN A 342 15.26 -33.08 5.18
N ILE A 343 14.94 -31.86 4.79
CA ILE A 343 13.84 -31.59 3.86
C ILE A 343 14.38 -30.83 2.67
N LEU A 344 14.20 -31.40 1.48
CA LEU A 344 14.70 -30.89 0.21
C LEU A 344 13.53 -30.54 -0.71
N SER A 345 13.57 -29.40 -1.38
CA SER A 345 12.59 -29.08 -2.41
C SER A 345 12.92 -29.81 -3.71
N ILE A 346 11.97 -30.56 -4.26
CA ILE A 346 12.16 -31.29 -5.52
C ILE A 346 12.09 -30.31 -6.70
N GLY A 347 11.12 -29.39 -6.66
CA GLY A 347 10.89 -28.36 -7.66
C GLY A 347 10.96 -26.95 -7.07
N TYR A 348 10.34 -25.99 -7.74
CA TYR A 348 9.96 -24.75 -7.08
C TYR A 348 8.78 -25.05 -6.14
N SER A 349 8.92 -24.74 -4.86
CA SER A 349 7.89 -24.99 -3.86
C SER A 349 7.57 -23.71 -3.09
N ASP A 350 6.28 -23.47 -2.89
CA ASP A 350 5.75 -22.35 -2.13
C ASP A 350 5.30 -22.81 -0.77
N LEU A 351 5.94 -22.24 0.25
CA LEU A 351 5.68 -22.56 1.63
C LEU A 351 5.18 -21.33 2.35
N PHE A 352 4.24 -21.52 3.28
CA PHE A 352 3.97 -20.52 4.30
C PHE A 352 4.81 -20.84 5.53
N CYS A 353 5.62 -19.89 5.96
CA CYS A 353 6.39 -19.94 7.18
C CYS A 353 5.62 -19.26 8.33
N LEU A 354 5.55 -19.92 9.49
CA LEU A 354 5.06 -19.37 10.74
C LEU A 354 6.15 -19.50 11.81
N GLY A 355 6.48 -18.39 12.49
CA GLY A 355 7.48 -18.35 13.55
C GLY A 355 6.99 -18.96 14.87
N LYS A 356 7.94 -19.39 15.72
CA LYS A 356 7.66 -19.91 17.06
C LYS A 356 6.95 -18.91 17.96
N GLU A 357 7.44 -17.68 17.98
CA GLU A 357 6.92 -16.59 18.81
C GLU A 357 5.50 -16.23 18.36
N ASP A 358 5.35 -15.97 17.06
CA ASP A 358 4.07 -15.73 16.40
C ASP A 358 3.01 -16.81 16.71
N LEU A 359 3.40 -18.08 16.68
CA LEU A 359 2.51 -19.18 17.00
C LEU A 359 2.21 -19.25 18.49
N ALA A 360 3.20 -19.06 19.36
CA ALA A 360 3.02 -19.10 20.81
C ALA A 360 2.03 -18.03 21.29
N GLU A 361 2.08 -16.83 20.71
CA GLU A 361 1.11 -15.77 20.98
C GLU A 361 -0.33 -16.19 20.62
N VAL A 362 -0.54 -16.78 19.44
CA VAL A 362 -1.87 -17.27 19.03
C VAL A 362 -2.34 -18.39 19.95
N LEU A 363 -1.46 -19.33 20.29
CA LEU A 363 -1.81 -20.47 21.13
C LEU A 363 -2.08 -20.08 22.58
N ALA A 364 -1.55 -18.95 23.05
CA ALA A 364 -1.87 -18.39 24.36
C ALA A 364 -3.32 -17.87 24.42
N GLU A 365 -3.82 -17.28 23.32
CA GLU A 365 -5.20 -16.81 23.21
C GLU A 365 -6.21 -17.94 22.94
N PHE A 366 -5.77 -19.06 22.34
CA PHE A 366 -6.65 -20.17 21.95
C PHE A 366 -6.19 -21.54 22.51
N PRO A 367 -6.55 -21.86 23.77
CA PRO A 367 -6.12 -23.09 24.45
C PRO A 367 -6.52 -24.39 23.74
N CYS A 368 -7.69 -24.45 23.11
CA CYS A 368 -8.14 -25.64 22.37
C CYS A 368 -7.24 -25.95 21.18
N ALA A 369 -6.79 -24.91 20.46
CA ALA A 369 -5.85 -25.07 19.34
C ALA A 369 -4.47 -25.54 19.83
N ARG A 370 -4.05 -25.04 21.00
CA ARG A 370 -2.81 -25.47 21.65
C ARG A 370 -2.84 -26.95 21.99
N ALA A 371 -3.90 -27.40 22.66
CA ALA A 371 -4.07 -28.82 23.02
C ALA A 371 -4.09 -29.73 21.79
N ALA A 372 -4.79 -29.33 20.72
CA ALA A 372 -4.81 -30.08 19.45
C ALA A 372 -3.42 -30.21 18.82
N MET A 373 -2.62 -29.13 18.88
CA MET A 373 -1.26 -29.14 18.34
C MET A 373 -0.30 -29.97 19.20
N GLU A 374 -0.37 -29.86 20.54
CA GLU A 374 0.41 -30.66 21.49
C GLU A 374 0.10 -32.15 21.33
N ALA A 375 -1.18 -32.53 21.20
CA ALA A 375 -1.60 -33.91 20.97
C ALA A 375 -0.99 -34.48 19.68
N LYS A 376 -1.03 -33.71 18.59
CA LYS A 376 -0.44 -34.14 17.31
C LYS A 376 1.08 -34.22 17.36
N GLY A 377 1.75 -33.28 18.03
CA GLY A 377 3.19 -33.33 18.24
C GLY A 377 3.62 -34.54 19.06
N ARG A 378 2.84 -34.91 20.09
CA ARG A 378 3.08 -36.10 20.91
C ARG A 378 2.92 -37.39 20.10
N GLU A 379 1.87 -37.50 19.29
CA GLU A 379 1.65 -38.63 18.39
C GLU A 379 2.86 -38.85 17.46
N LEU A 380 3.38 -37.76 16.88
CA LEU A 380 4.53 -37.81 15.98
C LEU A 380 5.83 -38.19 16.71
N LEU A 381 6.06 -37.67 17.92
CA LEU A 381 7.22 -38.03 18.73
C LEU A 381 7.20 -39.50 19.18
N LEU A 382 6.02 -40.03 19.51
CA LEU A 382 5.83 -41.45 19.82
C LEU A 382 6.14 -42.32 18.60
N HIS A 383 5.60 -41.98 17.43
CA HIS A 383 5.86 -42.71 16.19
C HIS A 383 7.35 -42.71 15.81
N MET A 384 8.08 -41.64 16.16
CA MET A 384 9.53 -41.54 15.94
C MET A 384 10.38 -42.18 17.04
N GLY A 385 9.78 -42.69 18.12
CA GLY A 385 10.51 -43.23 19.28
C GLY A 385 11.36 -42.19 20.00
N ARG A 386 10.97 -40.91 19.95
CA ARG A 386 11.73 -39.77 20.52
C ARG A 386 11.07 -39.11 21.73
N LEU A 387 9.97 -39.69 22.22
CA LEU A 387 9.33 -39.28 23.46
C LEU A 387 9.74 -40.22 24.59
N ASP A 388 10.39 -39.68 25.62
CA ASP A 388 10.55 -40.39 26.88
C ASP A 388 9.31 -40.16 27.74
N THR A 389 8.43 -41.17 27.77
CA THR A 389 7.17 -41.13 28.54
C THR A 389 7.41 -41.03 30.05
N GLY A 390 8.54 -41.56 30.55
CA GLY A 390 8.91 -41.47 31.96
C GLY A 390 9.33 -40.04 32.34
N ALA A 391 10.16 -39.42 31.52
CA ALA A 391 10.56 -38.02 31.69
C ALA A 391 9.38 -37.05 31.49
N GLU A 392 8.47 -37.34 30.56
CA GLU A 392 7.22 -36.58 30.36
C GLU A 392 6.35 -36.62 31.63
N ALA A 393 6.10 -37.82 32.18
CA ALA A 393 5.31 -38.00 33.39
C ALA A 393 5.96 -37.32 34.62
N ALA A 394 7.28 -37.43 34.78
CA ALA A 394 8.02 -36.79 35.86
C ALA A 394 7.94 -35.25 35.78
N ALA A 395 8.09 -34.69 34.57
CA ALA A 395 8.01 -33.25 34.36
C ALA A 395 6.57 -32.70 34.47
N LEU A 396 5.56 -33.50 34.18
CA LEU A 396 4.16 -33.16 34.46
C LEU A 396 3.86 -33.19 35.97
N ALA A 397 4.35 -34.21 36.68
CA ALA A 397 4.21 -34.30 38.13
C ALA A 397 4.89 -33.13 38.85
N ALA A 398 6.09 -32.74 38.43
CA ALA A 398 6.81 -31.59 38.98
C ALA A 398 6.05 -30.27 38.77
N GLU A 399 5.44 -30.04 37.60
CA GLU A 399 4.63 -28.84 37.37
C GLU A 399 3.34 -28.85 38.20
N ALA A 400 2.67 -30.00 38.32
CA ALA A 400 1.48 -30.12 39.17
C ALA A 400 1.83 -29.83 40.64
N GLU A 401 2.99 -30.27 41.12
CA GLU A 401 3.48 -29.94 42.47
C GLU A 401 3.77 -28.44 42.62
N VAL A 402 4.40 -27.81 41.63
CA VAL A 402 4.64 -26.36 41.63
C VAL A 402 3.33 -25.59 41.64
N GLU A 403 2.35 -25.98 40.82
CA GLU A 403 1.04 -25.34 40.74
C GLU A 403 0.26 -25.47 42.05
N GLN A 404 0.31 -26.64 42.70
CA GLN A 404 -0.24 -26.82 44.06
C GLN A 404 0.45 -25.93 45.10
N ARG A 405 1.78 -25.80 45.06
CA ARG A 405 2.51 -24.89 45.96
C ARG A 405 2.11 -23.43 45.71
N LEU A 406 1.91 -23.05 44.45
CA LEU A 406 1.52 -21.69 44.06
C LEU A 406 0.11 -21.36 44.56
N GLN A 407 -0.85 -22.27 44.37
CA GLN A 407 -2.20 -22.16 44.93
C GLN A 407 -2.17 -22.08 46.47
N GLY A 408 -1.31 -22.85 47.13
CA GLY A 408 -1.11 -22.79 48.58
C GLY A 408 -0.59 -21.42 49.05
N LEU A 409 0.37 -20.84 48.31
CA LEU A 409 0.90 -19.51 48.60
C LEU A 409 -0.13 -18.40 48.34
N GLU A 410 -0.92 -18.51 47.28
CA GLU A 410 -2.03 -17.57 46.99
C GLU A 410 -3.07 -17.58 48.11
N ALA A 411 -3.51 -18.76 48.54
CA ALA A 411 -4.45 -18.88 49.66
C ALA A 411 -3.88 -18.32 50.97
N ALA A 412 -2.58 -18.52 51.23
CA ALA A 412 -1.91 -17.94 52.39
C ALA A 412 -1.82 -16.40 52.31
N LEU A 413 -1.56 -15.85 51.12
CA LEU A 413 -1.51 -14.42 50.86
C LEU A 413 -2.90 -13.79 51.07
N GLU A 414 -3.96 -14.38 50.53
CA GLU A 414 -5.35 -13.95 50.76
C GLU A 414 -5.71 -13.97 52.26
N GLY A 415 -5.26 -15.00 52.98
CA GLY A 415 -5.41 -15.11 54.43
C GLY A 415 -4.68 -14.00 55.21
N LEU A 416 -3.49 -13.59 54.76
CA LEU A 416 -2.75 -12.47 55.36
C LEU A 416 -3.40 -11.12 55.04
N GLN A 417 -3.85 -10.91 53.80
CA GLN A 417 -4.55 -9.70 53.39
C GLN A 417 -5.83 -9.49 54.19
N THR A 418 -6.63 -10.53 54.39
CA THR A 418 -7.85 -10.48 55.22
C THR A 418 -7.53 -10.18 56.69
N ARG A 419 -6.46 -10.77 57.26
CA ARG A 419 -6.00 -10.44 58.63
C ARG A 419 -5.54 -8.99 58.75
N ALA A 420 -4.77 -8.50 57.79
CA ALA A 420 -4.30 -7.12 57.76
C ALA A 420 -5.47 -6.12 57.67
N ALA A 421 -6.45 -6.38 56.79
CA ALA A 421 -7.67 -5.58 56.70
C ALA A 421 -8.44 -5.55 58.03
N ARG A 422 -8.51 -6.68 58.73
CA ARG A 422 -9.16 -6.77 60.05
C ARG A 422 -8.42 -5.96 61.13
N LEU A 423 -7.09 -6.00 61.14
CA LEU A 423 -6.27 -5.22 62.07
C LEU A 423 -6.37 -3.72 61.80
N LEU A 424 -6.36 -3.30 60.53
CA LEU A 424 -6.57 -1.91 60.14
C LEU A 424 -7.93 -1.40 60.63
N ALA A 425 -9.00 -2.16 60.39
CA ALA A 425 -10.33 -1.81 60.89
C ALA A 425 -10.39 -1.72 62.43
N GLN A 426 -9.68 -2.60 63.15
CA GLN A 426 -9.58 -2.54 64.62
C GLN A 426 -8.80 -1.31 65.11
N LEU A 427 -7.72 -0.93 64.41
CA LEU A 427 -6.94 0.27 64.73
C LEU A 427 -7.73 1.55 64.46
N GLU A 428 -8.46 1.62 63.34
CA GLU A 428 -9.34 2.75 63.05
C GLU A 428 -10.46 2.87 64.09
N ALA A 429 -11.09 1.75 64.46
CA ALA A 429 -12.10 1.74 65.51
C ALA A 429 -11.55 2.14 66.88
N SER A 430 -10.32 1.72 67.22
CA SER A 430 -9.68 2.11 68.49
C SER A 430 -9.28 3.59 68.50
N ALA A 431 -8.75 4.11 67.39
CA ALA A 431 -8.44 5.53 67.20
C ALA A 431 -9.68 6.42 67.28
N LEU A 432 -10.81 5.99 66.68
CA LEU A 432 -12.10 6.67 66.83
C LEU A 432 -12.57 6.70 68.28
N ARG A 433 -12.45 5.58 69.01
CA ARG A 433 -12.82 5.52 70.44
C ARG A 433 -11.94 6.41 71.31
N THR A 434 -10.63 6.46 71.06
CA THR A 434 -9.72 7.34 71.81
C THR A 434 -10.01 8.81 71.50
N ALA A 435 -10.23 9.18 70.23
CA ALA A 435 -10.62 10.53 69.83
C ALA A 435 -11.92 10.98 70.52
N LEU A 436 -12.96 10.14 70.52
CA LEU A 436 -14.22 10.42 71.22
C LEU A 436 -14.05 10.54 72.75
N ARG A 437 -13.08 9.82 73.33
CA ARG A 437 -12.78 9.90 74.77
C ARG A 437 -12.03 11.18 75.12
N VAL A 438 -11.09 11.61 74.28
CA VAL A 438 -10.39 12.90 74.39
C VAL A 438 -11.40 14.05 74.31
N GLN A 439 -12.27 14.05 73.30
CA GLN A 439 -13.32 15.06 73.15
C GLN A 439 -14.27 15.14 74.35
N ARG A 440 -14.64 13.99 74.94
CA ARG A 440 -15.43 13.94 76.18
C ARG A 440 -14.71 14.50 77.39
N LEU A 441 -13.39 14.30 77.49
CA LEU A 441 -12.58 14.84 78.58
C LEU A 441 -12.40 16.35 78.43
N GLU A 442 -12.16 16.84 77.22
CA GLU A 442 -12.10 18.27 76.91
C GLU A 442 -13.43 18.99 77.22
N GLY A 443 -14.57 18.35 76.90
CA GLY A 443 -15.90 18.88 77.21
C GLY A 443 -16.26 18.87 78.70
N ARG A 444 -15.51 18.18 79.56
CA ARG A 444 -15.66 18.25 81.03
C ARG A 444 -14.71 19.26 81.69
N LEU A 445 -13.70 19.71 80.96
CA LEU A 445 -12.71 20.71 81.39
C LEU A 445 -13.14 22.15 81.06
N ARG A 446 -14.17 22.32 80.23
CA ARG A 446 -14.91 23.57 80.02
C ARG A 446 -16.20 23.53 80.83
#